data_AF-A0A523AWK6-F1
#
_entry.id   AF-A0A523AWK6-F1
#
_cell.length_a   1.000
_cell.length_b   1.000
_cell.length_c   1.000
_cell.angle_alpha   90.00
_cell.angle_beta   90.00
_cell.angle_gamma   90.00
#
_symmetry.space_group_name_H-M   'P 1'
#
loop_
_entity.id
_entity.type
_entity.pdbx_description
1 polymer ?
#
loop_
_entity_poly.entity_id
_entity_poly.type
_entity_poly.pdbx_seq_one_letter_code
_entity_poly.pdbx_strand_id
1 'polypeptide(L)'
;VIALEPFVTGGAGYVEDTKEVLIFRYLRERPVRLRMTRELLRDLKKMYNGLPFAERWLAKRMSKLRLRLTLRELVEVGALWPYHVLVERSGKKVAQAEHTVLVTEEGCEVLTV
;
A
#
# COMPACT_ATOMS: atom_id res chain seq x y z
N VAL A 1 -8.45 9.33 16.37
CA VAL A 1 -7.61 9.92 15.30
C VAL A 1 -8.17 9.49 13.96
N ILE A 2 -8.32 10.42 13.02
CA ILE A 2 -8.93 10.22 11.70
C ILE A 2 -8.06 10.90 10.64
N ALA A 3 -7.90 10.28 9.48
CA ALA A 3 -7.40 10.95 8.28
C ALA A 3 -8.59 11.56 7.52
N LEU A 4 -8.54 12.86 7.25
CA LEU A 4 -9.53 13.58 6.46
C LEU A 4 -8.88 13.95 5.12
N GLU A 5 -9.30 13.27 4.06
CA GLU A 5 -8.65 13.30 2.74
C GLU A 5 -9.65 13.57 1.60
N PRO A 6 -10.05 14.85 1.36
CA PRO A 6 -10.89 15.18 0.21
C PRO A 6 -10.15 14.97 -1.12
N PHE A 7 -10.85 14.35 -2.07
CA PHE A 7 -10.45 14.25 -3.46
C PHE A 7 -11.42 15.04 -4.34
N VAL A 8 -10.88 15.82 -5.28
CA VAL A 8 -11.66 16.62 -6.23
C VAL A 8 -11.23 16.29 -7.65
N THR A 9 -12.20 16.08 -8.54
CA THR A 9 -11.94 15.86 -9.97
C THR A 9 -13.02 16.54 -10.81
N GLY A 10 -12.65 16.96 -12.03
CA GLY A 10 -13.62 17.33 -13.07
C GLY A 10 -14.15 16.12 -13.86
N GLY A 11 -13.81 14.90 -13.45
CA GLY A 11 -14.12 13.63 -14.11
C GLY A 11 -15.44 13.00 -13.67
N ALA A 12 -15.50 11.68 -13.67
CA ALA A 12 -16.66 10.89 -13.30
C ALA A 12 -16.92 10.82 -11.79
N GLY A 13 -15.94 11.21 -10.96
CA GLY A 13 -16.10 11.26 -9.50
C GLY A 13 -15.89 9.92 -8.78
N TYR A 14 -15.35 8.91 -9.46
CA TYR A 14 -14.92 7.65 -8.84
C TYR A 14 -13.63 7.13 -9.47
N VAL A 15 -12.95 6.25 -8.73
CA VAL A 15 -11.71 5.61 -9.15
C VAL A 15 -11.91 4.13 -9.44
N GLU A 16 -11.04 3.57 -10.28
CA GLU A 16 -10.92 2.14 -10.52
C GLU A 16 -9.49 1.66 -10.28
N ASP A 17 -9.36 0.39 -9.91
CA ASP A 17 -8.07 -0.27 -9.79
C ASP A 17 -7.45 -0.51 -11.17
N THR A 18 -6.18 -0.14 -11.32
CA THR A 18 -5.37 -0.62 -12.43
C THR A 18 -4.71 -1.97 -12.13
N LYS A 19 -4.07 -2.58 -13.13
CA LYS A 19 -3.25 -3.78 -12.92
C LYS A 19 -1.91 -3.48 -12.24
N GLU A 20 -1.52 -2.20 -12.12
CA GLU A 20 -0.24 -1.83 -11.53
C GLU A 20 -0.32 -1.86 -10.00
N VAL A 21 0.66 -2.52 -9.37
CA VAL A 21 0.80 -2.62 -7.92
C VAL A 21 2.22 -2.25 -7.56
N LEU A 22 2.35 -1.25 -6.69
CA LEU A 22 3.65 -0.73 -6.23
C LEU A 22 3.77 -0.75 -4.70
N ILE A 23 2.64 -0.85 -4.00
CA ILE A 23 2.54 -0.80 -2.55
C ILE A 23 1.87 -2.09 -2.06
N PHE A 24 2.41 -2.66 -0.99
CA PHE A 24 1.97 -3.91 -0.40
C PHE A 24 1.84 -3.75 1.12
N ARG A 25 1.02 -4.58 1.77
CA ARG A 25 0.96 -4.67 3.23
C ARG A 25 1.09 -6.11 3.67
N TYR A 26 1.94 -6.35 4.67
CA TYR A 26 1.99 -7.65 5.34
C TYR A 26 0.67 -7.94 6.05
N LEU A 27 0.07 -9.11 5.77
CA LEU A 27 -1.15 -9.55 6.43
C LEU A 27 -0.85 -10.60 7.50
N ARG A 28 -0.20 -11.69 7.09
CA ARG A 28 0.00 -12.87 7.94
C ARG A 28 1.09 -13.77 7.38
N GLU A 29 1.60 -14.65 8.22
CA GLU A 29 2.49 -15.72 7.77
C GLU A 29 1.71 -16.75 6.94
N ARG A 30 2.36 -17.23 5.88
CA ARG A 30 1.85 -18.29 5.01
C ARG A 30 2.98 -19.25 4.65
N PRO A 31 2.67 -20.55 4.47
CA PRO A 31 3.66 -21.50 4.01
C PRO A 31 4.09 -21.17 2.58
N VAL A 32 5.39 -20.94 2.38
CA VAL A 32 6.03 -20.72 1.08
C VAL A 32 7.20 -21.69 0.91
N ARG A 33 7.33 -22.26 -0.29
CA ARG A 33 8.32 -23.33 -0.57
C ARG A 33 9.74 -22.78 -0.62
N LEU A 34 9.92 -21.68 -1.36
CA LEU A 34 11.24 -21.09 -1.58
C LEU A 34 11.78 -20.43 -0.30
N ARG A 35 12.99 -20.82 0.09
CA ARG A 35 13.67 -20.29 1.28
C ARG A 35 13.80 -18.77 1.22
N MET A 36 14.18 -18.22 0.07
CA MET A 36 14.33 -16.78 -0.14
C MET A 36 13.00 -16.03 0.04
N THR A 37 11.89 -16.54 -0.50
CA THR A 37 10.55 -15.97 -0.31
C THR A 37 10.17 -15.96 1.17
N ARG A 38 10.49 -17.05 1.89
CA ARG A 38 10.24 -17.18 3.33
C ARG A 38 11.04 -16.19 4.15
N GLU A 39 12.32 -16.01 3.82
CA GLU A 39 13.21 -15.04 4.46
C GLU A 39 12.69 -13.62 4.23
N LEU A 40 12.34 -13.27 2.99
CA LEU A 40 11.73 -11.97 2.69
C LEU A 40 10.44 -11.76 3.49
N LEU A 41 9.52 -12.73 3.55
CA LEU A 41 8.27 -12.58 4.31
C LEU A 41 8.52 -12.30 5.79
N ARG A 42 9.50 -12.97 6.41
CA ARG A 42 9.89 -12.71 7.80
C ARG A 42 10.46 -11.32 7.98
N ASP A 43 11.29 -10.87 7.05
CA ASP A 43 11.87 -9.53 7.08
C ASP A 43 10.78 -8.46 6.92
N LEU A 44 9.84 -8.65 5.98
CA LEU A 44 8.71 -7.74 5.77
C LEU A 44 7.84 -7.60 7.03
N LYS A 45 7.56 -8.72 7.72
CA LYS A 45 6.86 -8.71 9.01
C LYS A 45 7.60 -7.88 10.05
N LYS A 46 8.92 -8.08 10.18
CA LYS A 46 9.75 -7.36 11.17
C LYS A 46 9.92 -5.88 10.86
N MET A 47 10.17 -5.54 9.60
CA MET A 47 10.49 -4.17 9.19
C MET A 47 9.26 -3.26 9.14
N TYR A 48 8.11 -3.79 8.70
CA TYR A 48 6.93 -2.96 8.44
C TYR A 48 5.77 -3.24 9.39
N ASN A 49 5.76 -4.39 10.09
CA ASN A 49 4.80 -4.72 11.15
C ASN A 49 3.32 -4.38 10.81
N GLY A 50 2.88 -4.73 9.59
CA GLY A 50 1.51 -4.46 9.13
C GLY A 50 1.28 -3.07 8.54
N LEU A 51 2.27 -2.18 8.52
CA LEU A 51 2.24 -0.96 7.72
C LEU A 51 2.49 -1.25 6.23
N PRO A 52 1.95 -0.43 5.32
CA PRO A 52 2.26 -0.53 3.90
C PRO A 52 3.75 -0.27 3.59
N PHE A 53 4.27 -0.94 2.56
CA PHE A 53 5.63 -0.77 2.05
C PHE A 53 5.67 -0.78 0.53
N ALA A 54 6.66 -0.11 -0.05
CA ALA A 54 6.79 0.01 -1.51
C ALA A 54 7.81 -0.99 -2.09
N GLU A 55 7.55 -1.52 -3.31
CA GLU A 55 8.50 -2.39 -4.05
C GLU A 55 9.90 -1.75 -4.12
N ARG A 56 9.95 -0.42 -4.37
CA ARG A 56 11.22 0.32 -4.53
C ARG A 56 12.13 0.25 -3.30
N TRP A 57 11.58 0.08 -2.09
CA TRP A 57 12.39 -0.03 -0.87
C TRP A 57 13.17 -1.35 -0.81
N LEU A 58 12.73 -2.34 -1.58
CA LEU A 58 13.34 -3.67 -1.66
C LEU A 58 14.28 -3.81 -2.87
N ALA A 59 14.47 -2.75 -3.67
CA ALA A 59 15.19 -2.81 -4.95
C ALA A 59 16.65 -3.32 -4.84
N LYS A 60 17.29 -3.14 -3.68
CA LYS A 60 18.67 -3.62 -3.42
C LYS A 60 18.74 -5.08 -2.92
N ARG A 61 17.61 -5.72 -2.63
CA ARG A 61 17.57 -7.09 -2.07
C ARG A 61 17.80 -8.16 -3.14
N MET A 62 17.36 -7.91 -4.37
CA MET A 62 17.46 -8.84 -5.50
C MET A 62 17.15 -8.14 -6.83
N SER A 63 17.34 -8.82 -7.96
CA SER A 63 16.99 -8.27 -9.27
C SER A 63 15.49 -7.93 -9.36
N LYS A 64 15.14 -6.89 -10.13
CA LYS A 64 13.75 -6.42 -10.29
C LYS A 64 12.78 -7.54 -10.67
N LEU A 65 13.15 -8.38 -11.64
CA LEU A 65 12.31 -9.51 -12.06
C LEU A 65 12.06 -10.48 -10.90
N ARG A 66 13.12 -10.84 -10.16
CA ARG A 66 13.01 -11.78 -9.05
C ARG A 66 12.18 -11.21 -7.90
N LEU A 67 12.34 -9.91 -7.61
CA LEU A 67 11.55 -9.23 -6.60
C LEU A 67 10.06 -9.26 -6.94
N ARG A 68 9.70 -8.91 -8.18
CA ARG A 68 8.30 -8.91 -8.63
C ARG A 68 7.67 -10.31 -8.58
N LEU A 69 8.41 -11.35 -9.00
CA LEU A 69 7.93 -12.74 -8.89
C LEU A 69 7.71 -13.15 -7.43
N THR A 70 8.64 -12.79 -6.54
CA THR A 70 8.52 -13.08 -5.10
C THR A 70 7.33 -12.36 -4.46
N LEU A 71 7.15 -11.07 -4.75
CA LEU A 71 6.01 -10.30 -4.24
C LEU A 71 4.68 -10.83 -4.77
N ARG A 72 4.64 -11.24 -6.04
CA ARG A 72 3.46 -11.87 -6.66
C ARG A 72 3.11 -13.20 -5.98
N GLU A 73 4.08 -14.09 -5.77
CA GLU A 73 3.87 -15.34 -5.02
C GLU A 73 3.27 -15.05 -3.64
N LEU A 74 3.83 -14.06 -2.93
CA LEU A 74 3.36 -13.68 -1.59
C LEU A 74 1.95 -13.08 -1.56
N VAL A 75 1.54 -12.37 -2.61
CA VAL A 75 0.15 -11.92 -2.80
C VAL A 75 -0.77 -13.11 -3.09
N GLU A 76 -0.38 -14.00 -4.01
CA GLU A 76 -1.18 -15.17 -4.42
C GLU A 76 -1.47 -16.12 -3.25
N VAL A 77 -0.51 -16.32 -2.34
CA VAL A 77 -0.74 -17.13 -1.12
C VAL A 77 -1.46 -16.36 0.00
N GLY A 78 -1.79 -15.08 -0.21
CA GLY A 78 -2.48 -14.23 0.77
C GLY A 78 -1.63 -13.89 1.99
N ALA A 79 -0.31 -13.80 1.82
CA ALA A 79 0.61 -13.29 2.84
C ALA A 79 0.71 -11.76 2.79
N LEU A 80 0.55 -11.18 1.60
CA LEU A 80 0.54 -9.74 1.34
C LEU A 80 -0.79 -9.30 0.75
N TRP A 81 -1.19 -8.08 1.07
CA TRP A 81 -2.25 -7.35 0.39
C TRP A 81 -1.65 -6.39 -0.65
N PRO A 82 -2.05 -6.44 -1.92
CA PRO A 82 -1.65 -5.45 -2.92
C PRO A 82 -2.54 -4.19 -2.82
N TYR A 83 -1.93 -3.01 -2.88
CA TYR A 83 -2.66 -1.76 -3.14
C TYR A 83 -2.43 -1.38 -4.60
N HIS A 84 -3.49 -1.50 -5.39
CA HIS A 84 -3.50 -1.16 -6.80
C HIS A 84 -3.42 0.36 -6.97
N VAL A 85 -2.80 0.82 -8.07
CA VAL A 85 -2.86 2.23 -8.45
C VAL A 85 -4.31 2.54 -8.81
N LEU A 86 -4.88 3.52 -8.10
CA LEU A 86 -6.22 4.04 -8.32
C LEU A 86 -6.16 5.16 -9.38
N VAL A 87 -6.99 5.03 -10.41
CA VAL A 87 -7.11 6.05 -11.45
C VAL A 87 -8.55 6.54 -11.53
N GLU A 88 -8.72 7.85 -11.72
CA GLU A 88 -10.03 8.42 -12.01
C GLU A 88 -10.57 7.84 -13.33
N ARG A 89 -11.81 7.38 -13.33
CA ARG A 89 -12.39 6.60 -14.43
C ARG A 89 -12.27 7.27 -15.79
N SER A 90 -12.53 8.58 -15.86
CA SER A 90 -12.49 9.34 -17.10
C SER A 90 -11.08 9.81 -17.50
N GLY A 91 -10.06 9.43 -16.72
CA GLY A 91 -8.67 9.83 -16.94
C GLY A 91 -8.40 11.31 -16.67
N LYS A 92 -9.32 12.02 -16.01
CA LYS A 92 -9.13 13.43 -15.69
C LYS A 92 -8.24 13.61 -14.47
N LYS A 93 -7.72 14.83 -14.32
CA LYS A 93 -6.90 15.21 -13.18
C LYS A 93 -7.69 15.07 -11.88
N VAL A 94 -6.97 14.69 -10.84
CA VAL A 94 -7.45 14.62 -9.45
C VAL A 94 -6.57 15.53 -8.61
N ALA A 95 -7.19 16.33 -7.74
CA ALA A 95 -6.53 17.05 -6.66
C ALA A 95 -6.89 16.38 -5.34
N GLN A 96 -5.96 16.36 -4.40
CA GLN A 96 -6.15 15.81 -3.05
C GLN A 96 -5.50 16.75 -2.03
N ALA A 97 -6.12 16.82 -0.85
CA ALA A 97 -5.53 17.38 0.35
C ALA A 97 -5.80 16.40 1.50
N GLU A 98 -4.95 16.38 2.53
CA GLU A 98 -5.13 15.49 3.68
C GLU A 98 -4.64 16.14 4.98
N HIS A 99 -5.41 15.93 6.04
CA HIS A 99 -4.97 16.19 7.41
C HIS A 99 -5.28 15.02 8.33
N THR A 100 -4.41 14.79 9.32
CA THR A 100 -4.70 13.91 10.45
C THR A 100 -5.31 14.73 11.59
N VAL A 101 -6.47 14.29 12.09
CA VAL A 101 -7.25 15.00 13.10
C VAL A 101 -7.49 14.12 14.33
N LEU A 102 -7.30 14.68 15.52
CA LEU A 102 -7.70 14.08 16.80
C LEU A 102 -9.04 14.67 17.23
N VAL A 103 -10.06 13.80 17.40
CA VAL A 103 -11.35 14.20 17.96
C VAL A 103 -11.29 14.07 19.48
N THR A 104 -11.68 15.13 20.19
CA THR A 104 -11.74 15.23 21.66
C THR A 104 -13.17 15.56 22.08
N GLU A 105 -13.44 15.54 23.39
CA GLU A 105 -14.75 15.95 23.93
C GLU A 105 -15.07 17.44 23.64
N GLU A 106 -14.05 18.28 23.50
CA GLU A 106 -14.16 19.73 23.29
C GLU A 106 -14.14 20.14 21.81
N GLY A 107 -13.91 19.20 20.89
CA GLY A 107 -13.86 19.47 19.45
C GLY A 107 -12.82 18.62 18.72
N CYS A 108 -11.96 19.26 17.91
CA CYS A 108 -10.92 18.57 17.18
C CYS A 108 -9.61 19.35 17.09
N GLU A 109 -8.49 18.62 17.10
CA GLU A 109 -7.13 19.14 16.92
C GLU A 109 -6.55 18.63 15.59
N VAL A 110 -5.99 19.54 14.79
CA VAL A 110 -5.30 19.20 13.53
C VAL A 110 -3.83 18.91 13.85
N LEU A 111 -3.39 17.67 13.64
CA LEU A 111 -2.05 17.20 14.03
C LEU A 111 -0.96 17.40 12.96
N THR A 112 -1.35 17.87 11.77
CA THR A 112 -0.49 17.94 10.58
C THR A 112 -0.58 19.32 9.95
N VAL A 113 0.54 19.83 9.42
CA VAL A 113 0.67 21.15 8.77
C VAL A 113 0.99 21.01 7.30
#